data_AF-A0A974WT83-F1
#
_entry.id   AF-A0A974WT83-F1
#
_cell.length_a   1.000
_cell.length_b   1.000
_cell.length_c   1.000
_cell.angle_alpha   90.00
_cell.angle_beta   90.00
_cell.angle_gamma   90.00
#
_symmetry.space_group_name_H-M   'P 1'
#
loop_
_entity.id
_entity.type
_entity.pdbx_description
1 polymer ?
#
loop_
_entity_poly.entity_id
_entity_poly.type
_entity_poly.pdbx_seq_one_letter_code
_entity_poly.pdbx_strand_id
1 'polypeptide(L)'
;MDEPSGPKPLISGRGMLRIEDFCRSTGLARATVEELMRAGRLDGVLWTPEEPSHPVGIFDDVLPSSEALAALGLQASDDYDPDALRSFEMTDDEDAEGGA
;
A
#
# COMPACT_ATOMS: atom_id res chain seq x y z
N MET A 1 -22.92 -21.25 -21.95
CA MET A 1 -22.50 -21.27 -20.53
C MET A 1 -21.54 -20.10 -20.44
N ASP A 2 -22.11 -18.94 -20.18
CA ASP A 2 -21.46 -17.66 -20.37
C ASP A 2 -21.34 -17.07 -18.97
N GLU A 3 -20.13 -17.17 -18.42
CA GLU A 3 -19.79 -16.62 -17.12
C GLU A 3 -19.78 -15.08 -17.25
N PRO A 4 -20.65 -14.34 -16.54
CA PRO A 4 -20.56 -12.89 -16.56
C PRO A 4 -19.25 -12.53 -15.86
N SER A 5 -18.28 -12.04 -16.64
CA SER A 5 -17.08 -11.39 -16.14
C SER A 5 -17.49 -10.09 -15.43
N GLY A 6 -18.00 -10.22 -14.20
CA GLY A 6 -18.20 -9.11 -13.29
C GLY A 6 -16.84 -8.49 -12.94
N PRO A 7 -16.80 -7.19 -12.60
CA PRO A 7 -15.57 -6.57 -12.12
C PRO A 7 -15.09 -7.38 -10.91
N LYS A 8 -13.87 -7.94 -11.05
CA LYS A 8 -13.19 -8.65 -9.97
C LYS A 8 -13.30 -7.76 -8.72
N PRO A 9 -13.94 -8.20 -7.64
CA PRO A 9 -14.11 -7.34 -6.47
C PRO A 9 -12.70 -6.90 -6.05
N LEU A 10 -12.48 -5.59 -6.06
CA LEU A 10 -11.35 -5.00 -5.34
C LEU A 10 -11.44 -5.61 -3.94
N ILE A 11 -10.38 -6.28 -3.52
CA ILE A 11 -10.35 -6.98 -2.23
C ILE A 11 -10.68 -5.93 -1.17
N SER A 12 -11.92 -5.95 -0.65
CA SER A 12 -12.29 -5.18 0.54
C SER A 12 -11.33 -5.61 1.65
N GLY A 13 -10.63 -4.64 2.24
CA GLY A 13 -9.70 -4.88 3.35
C GLY A 13 -8.21 -4.81 3.02
N ARG A 14 -7.80 -4.42 1.81
CA ARG A 14 -6.42 -3.96 1.56
C ARG A 14 -6.42 -2.48 1.22
N GLY A 15 -6.07 -1.65 2.19
CA GLY A 15 -5.82 -0.24 1.91
C GLY A 15 -4.61 -0.09 1.00
N MET A 16 -4.66 0.95 0.17
CA MET A 16 -3.62 1.26 -0.78
C MET A 16 -3.11 2.66 -0.48
N LEU A 17 -1.81 2.74 -0.25
CA LEU A 17 -1.11 4.00 -0.08
C LEU A 17 -0.63 4.49 -1.44
N ARG A 18 -1.02 5.71 -1.82
CA ARG A 18 -0.52 6.33 -3.05
C ARG A 18 0.98 6.58 -2.96
N ILE A 19 1.68 6.51 -4.09
CA ILE A 19 3.12 6.81 -4.14
C ILE A 19 3.44 8.19 -3.61
N GLU A 20 2.59 9.19 -3.87
CA GLU A 20 2.79 10.56 -3.39
C GLU A 20 2.74 10.64 -1.85
N ASP A 21 1.79 9.94 -1.23
CA ASP A 21 1.66 9.87 0.24
C ASP A 21 2.79 9.05 0.86
N PHE A 22 3.23 7.97 0.19
CA PHE A 22 4.41 7.20 0.60
C PHE A 22 5.68 8.06 0.56
N CYS A 23 5.89 8.81 -0.53
CA CYS A 23 7.03 9.73 -0.65
C CYS A 23 6.98 10.83 0.40
N ARG A 24 5.79 11.37 0.69
CA ARG A 24 5.62 12.40 1.72
C ARG A 24 5.94 11.85 3.11
N SER A 25 5.48 10.64 3.42
CA SER A 25 5.68 10.02 4.74
C SER A 25 7.11 9.56 4.95
N THR A 26 7.73 8.96 3.93
CA THR A 26 9.12 8.49 3.99
C THR A 26 10.15 9.59 3.76
N GLY A 27 9.76 10.73 3.18
CA GLY A 27 10.68 11.77 2.72
C GLY A 27 11.51 11.36 1.49
N LEU A 28 11.25 10.20 0.89
CA LEU A 28 11.99 9.71 -0.26
C LEU A 28 11.54 10.41 -1.54
N ALA A 29 12.49 10.65 -2.45
CA ALA A 29 12.19 11.17 -3.76
C ALA A 29 11.41 10.13 -4.58
N ARG A 30 10.38 10.59 -5.30
CA ARG A 30 9.58 9.73 -6.18
C ARG A 30 10.43 8.89 -7.14
N ALA A 31 11.45 9.50 -7.74
CA ALA A 31 12.36 8.77 -8.65
C ALA A 31 13.06 7.60 -7.95
N THR A 32 13.50 7.77 -6.70
CA THR A 32 14.13 6.70 -5.91
C THR A 32 13.13 5.58 -5.62
N VAL A 33 11.90 5.94 -5.24
CA VAL A 33 10.82 4.97 -5.01
C VAL A 33 10.50 4.18 -6.29
N GLU A 34 10.34 4.87 -7.43
CA GLU A 34 10.09 4.24 -8.73
C GLU A 34 11.23 3.31 -9.17
N GLU A 35 12.49 3.67 -8.94
CA GLU A 35 13.66 2.83 -9.22
C GLU A 35 13.63 1.54 -8.39
N LEU A 36 13.31 1.62 -7.10
CA LEU A 36 13.22 0.45 -6.21
C LEU A 36 12.12 -0.50 -6.64
N MET A 37 10.97 0.05 -7.05
CA MET A 37 9.86 -0.74 -7.56
C MET A 37 10.22 -1.43 -8.88
N ARG A 38 10.87 -0.70 -9.79
CA ARG A 38 11.36 -1.28 -11.06
C ARG A 38 12.42 -2.36 -10.83
N ALA A 39 13.26 -2.19 -9.80
CA ALA A 39 14.26 -3.17 -9.40
C ALA A 39 13.67 -4.38 -8.62
N GLY A 40 12.35 -4.40 -8.37
CA GLY A 40 11.71 -5.47 -7.59
C GLY A 40 12.17 -5.51 -6.13
N ARG A 41 12.62 -4.38 -5.58
CA ARG A 41 13.05 -4.23 -4.18
C ARG A 41 11.92 -3.81 -3.25
N LEU A 42 10.76 -3.44 -3.81
CA LEU A 42 9.53 -3.12 -3.09
C LEU A 42 8.42 -4.05 -3.58
N ASP A 43 7.76 -4.70 -2.63
CA ASP A 43 6.65 -5.62 -2.85
C ASP A 43 5.30 -4.89 -2.85
N GLY A 44 4.28 -5.54 -3.45
CA GLY A 44 2.90 -5.05 -3.54
C GLY A 44 2.72 -3.68 -4.18
N VAL A 45 3.53 -3.40 -5.19
CA VAL A 45 3.37 -2.22 -6.05
C VAL A 45 2.22 -2.45 -7.03
N LEU A 46 1.34 -1.47 -7.15
CA LEU A 46 0.30 -1.46 -8.17
C LEU A 46 0.76 -0.64 -9.38
N TRP A 47 0.77 -1.30 -10.54
CA TRP A 47 0.99 -0.67 -11.84
C TRP A 47 -0.31 -0.69 -12.62
N THR A 48 -0.66 0.41 -13.28
CA THR A 48 -1.81 0.45 -14.20
C THR A 48 -1.33 0.26 -15.64
N PRO A 49 -2.16 -0.36 -16.49
CA PRO A 49 -1.85 -0.49 -17.91
C PRO A 49 -1.81 0.86 -18.64
N GLU A 50 -2.46 1.88 -18.08
CA GLU A 50 -2.47 3.26 -18.61
C GLU A 50 -1.13 3.96 -18.38
N GLU A 51 -0.45 3.68 -17.27
CA GLU A 51 0.85 4.26 -16.91
C GLU A 51 1.86 3.19 -16.47
N PRO A 52 2.35 2.34 -17.38
CA PRO A 52 3.26 1.23 -17.02
C PRO A 52 4.63 1.69 -16.52
N SER A 53 4.94 2.99 -16.66
CA SER A 53 6.18 3.60 -16.15
C SER A 53 6.03 4.25 -14.78
N HIS A 54 4.80 4.45 -14.31
CA HIS A 54 4.52 5.13 -13.05
C HIS A 54 3.64 4.24 -12.15
N PRO A 55 4.18 3.76 -11.02
CA PRO A 55 3.38 3.01 -10.07
C PRO A 55 2.33 3.93 -9.45
N VAL A 56 1.14 3.37 -9.22
CA VAL A 56 -0.01 4.11 -8.68
C VAL A 56 0.01 4.12 -7.16
N GLY A 57 0.46 3.03 -6.54
CA GLY A 57 0.54 2.91 -5.09
C GLY A 57 1.20 1.61 -4.62
N ILE A 58 1.29 1.48 -3.31
CA ILE A 58 1.75 0.28 -2.60
C ILE A 58 0.60 -0.18 -1.69
N PHE A 59 0.41 -1.49 -1.58
CA PHE A 59 -0.51 -2.03 -0.57
C PHE A 59 0.03 -1.82 0.84
N ASP A 60 -0.82 -1.40 1.77
CA ASP A 60 -0.39 -1.06 3.13
C ASP A 60 0.17 -2.25 3.94
N ASP A 61 -0.33 -3.45 3.67
CA ASP A 61 0.09 -4.71 4.30
C ASP A 61 1.57 -5.02 4.05
N VAL A 62 2.11 -4.59 2.90
CA VAL A 62 3.50 -4.86 2.50
C VAL A 62 4.37 -3.61 2.49
N LEU A 63 3.96 -2.55 3.20
CA LEU A 63 4.80 -1.37 3.37
C LEU A 63 6.13 -1.77 4.03
N PRO A 64 7.26 -1.35 3.46
CA PRO A 64 8.56 -1.67 4.02
C PRO A 64 8.72 -0.97 5.37
N SER A 65 9.27 -1.67 6.36
CA SER A 65 9.67 -1.04 7.62
C SER A 65 10.85 -0.08 7.41
N SER A 66 11.07 0.85 8.34
CA SER A 66 12.21 1.78 8.30
C SER A 66 13.55 1.04 8.23
N GLU A 67 13.69 -0.09 8.94
CA GLU A 67 14.87 -0.97 8.84
C GLU A 67 15.04 -1.62 7.46
N ALA A 68 13.93 -2.00 6.80
CA ALA A 68 13.99 -2.58 5.46
C ALA A 68 14.45 -1.53 4.43
N LEU A 69 13.98 -0.28 4.57
CA LEU A 69 14.47 0.85 3.78
C LEU A 69 15.95 1.13 4.06
N ALA A 70 16.37 1.11 5.33
CA ALA A 70 17.78 1.28 5.71
C ALA A 70 18.69 0.17 5.15
N ALA A 71 18.21 -1.08 5.11
CA ALA A 71 18.92 -2.19 4.50
C ALA A 71 19.10 -2.03 2.97
N LEU A 72 18.23 -1.26 2.32
CA LEU A 72 18.35 -0.85 0.92
C LEU A 72 19.22 0.40 0.73
N GLY A 73 19.80 0.94 1.81
CA GLY A 73 20.60 2.16 1.80
C GLY A 73 19.78 3.45 1.77
N LEU A 74 18.49 3.38 2.13
CA LEU A 74 17.57 4.50 2.13
C LEU A 74 17.34 4.97 3.56
N GLN A 75 17.43 6.27 3.77
CA GLN A 75 17.08 6.87 5.04
C GLN A 75 15.63 7.35 4.96
N ALA A 76 14.72 6.59 5.57
CA ALA A 76 13.35 7.04 5.76
C ALA A 76 13.31 8.17 6.79
N SER A 77 12.27 9.00 6.71
CA SER A 77 11.95 10.00 7.74
C SER A 77 11.73 9.32 9.09
N ASP A 78 12.14 9.98 10.18
CA ASP A 78 11.89 9.51 11.55
C ASP A 78 10.39 9.43 11.86
N ASP A 79 9.58 10.22 11.13
CA ASP A 79 8.12 10.27 11.22
C ASP A 79 7.42 9.17 10.40
N TYR A 80 8.19 8.35 9.68
CA TYR A 80 7.63 7.26 8.89
C TYR A 80 7.24 6.09 9.78
N ASP A 81 5.93 5.89 9.94
CA ASP A 81 5.35 4.75 10.62
C ASP A 81 4.45 3.95 9.66
N PRO A 82 4.87 2.75 9.20
CA PRO A 82 4.07 1.96 8.27
C PRO A 82 2.78 1.42 8.89
N ASP A 83 2.72 1.27 10.21
CA ASP A 83 1.54 0.74 10.90
C ASP A 83 0.44 1.81 11.02
N ALA A 84 0.82 3.07 11.26
CA ALA A 84 -0.06 4.22 11.20
C ALA A 84 -0.64 4.47 9.80
N LEU A 85 0.05 4.01 8.75
CA LEU A 85 -0.39 4.09 7.36
C LEU A 85 -1.28 2.92 6.93
N ARG A 86 -1.33 1.84 7.73
CA ARG A 86 -2.23 0.72 7.48
C ARG A 86 -3.66 1.11 7.80
N SER A 87 -4.53 0.97 6.82
CA SER A 87 -5.96 1.17 7.03
C SER A 87 -6.48 -0.04 7.81
N PHE A 88 -6.54 0.05 9.13
CA PHE A 88 -7.25 -0.94 9.92
C PHE A 88 -8.74 -0.86 9.57
N GLU A 89 -9.30 -1.97 9.07
CA GLU A 89 -10.74 -2.16 9.11
C GLU A 89 -11.11 -2.24 10.59
N MET A 90 -11.61 -1.13 11.14
CA MET A 90 -12.25 -1.11 12.44
C MET A 90 -13.46 -2.02 12.29
N THR A 91 -13.31 -3.30 12.65
CA THR A 91 -14.44 -4.22 12.79
C THR A 91 -15.30 -3.60 13.89
N ASP A 92 -16.36 -2.94 13.46
CA ASP A 92 -17.47 -2.49 14.29
C ASP A 92 -18.15 -3.76 14.83
N ASP A 93 -17.54 -4.37 15.85
CA ASP A 93 -18.16 -5.42 16.66
C ASP A 93 -19.06 -4.73 17.68
N GLU A 94 -20.12 -4.09 17.20
CA GLU A 94 -21.13 -3.50 18.07
C GLU A 94 -22.52 -3.73 17.45
N ASP A 95 -23.04 -4.95 17.61
CA ASP A 95 -24.49 -5.13 17.83
C ASP A 95 -24.78 -6.53 18.39
N ALA A 96 -24.46 -6.69 19.67
CA ALA A 96 -25.04 -7.72 20.51
C ALA A 96 -26.45 -7.28 20.95
N GLU A 97 -27.45 -7.24 20.04
CA GLU A 97 -28.85 -7.05 20.44
C GLU A 97 -29.54 -8.41 20.65
N GLY A 98 -29.32 -8.98 21.84
CA GLY A 98 -30.18 -10.01 22.40
C GLY A 98 -31.47 -9.38 22.91
N GLY A 99 -32.48 -9.26 22.05
CA GLY A 99 -33.84 -8.87 22.42
C GLY A 99 -34.68 -10.10 22.80
N ALA A 100 -35.02 -10.19 24.09
CA ALA A 100 -35.84 -11.23 24.71
C ALA A 100 -37.34 -11.12 24.39
#